data_AF-A0A1H6DLJ4-F1
#
_entry.id   AF-A0A1H6DLJ4-F1
#
_cell.length_a   1.000
_cell.length_b   1.000
_cell.length_c   1.000
_cell.angle_alpha   90.00
_cell.angle_beta   90.00
_cell.angle_gamma   90.00
#
_symmetry.space_group_name_H-M   'P 1'
#
loop_
_entity.id
_entity.type
_entity.pdbx_description
1 polymer ?
#
loop_
_entity_poly.entity_id
_entity_poly.type
_entity_poly.pdbx_seq_one_letter_code
_entity_poly.pdbx_strand_id
1 'polypeptide(L)'
;MLASLLRVDFMDAQRHLSDTSSHGRAEDLSKKLSSFYRRNLEKYQIHPEALNTLAASEASLNEHFAAVFDSTLNNIRTLGYPGFSNPEIVVKTSLKPETLVHENAGVHYVLPGLPGSSDGQPATLPDRYNGLGFKNLIYMAVEILDFHNAWLEIEDDRPPVHLVMIEEPEAHLHAQLQQVFTRKIRGILRDPQGCNTQLVLTTHSAHVIYESSFRPIRYFQRRDGGAGVPDTDVKNLSLFHNGEAESSRDFLLQYFKLTHCDLFFADAAVFIEGNVERLLLPLMIEKEAPELKSCHLTLLEVGGAFAHKFQNLIQFLGLTTLIVTDLDSVLPKAQPSTDETDDDDPEVATRVSHSSGTPCLAGTSDAVTDNPILISWVPCRTSVTDLLAATDEEKLAKSLSYVRVAYQTSASTEWQGQSESTTGRTLEEAFALQNLQWTQDDKQADLGLRVVKRREASPDISEMQDRIFRRVRNFDKTRFALNLMTADMSAWVTPTYIAVGLRWLSSQLGAEVIEVASNPKVGTDV
;
A
#
# COMPACT_ATOMS: atom_id res chain seq x y z
N MET A 1 24.64 -30.15 11.20
CA MET A 1 23.41 -30.78 10.66
C MET A 1 22.48 -29.79 9.99
N LEU A 2 22.13 -28.63 10.59
CA LEU A 2 21.28 -27.65 9.88
C LEU A 2 22.04 -26.88 8.79
N ALA A 3 23.29 -26.47 9.06
CA ALA A 3 24.12 -25.70 8.14
C ALA A 3 24.54 -26.46 6.86
N SER A 4 24.51 -27.80 6.88
CA SER A 4 24.75 -28.65 5.71
C SER A 4 23.48 -28.82 4.85
N LEU A 5 22.32 -28.41 5.35
CA LEU A 5 21.03 -28.49 4.64
C LEU A 5 20.55 -27.13 4.15
N LEU A 6 20.83 -26.07 4.92
CA LEU A 6 20.34 -24.72 4.69
C LEU A 6 21.47 -23.70 4.78
N ARG A 7 21.62 -22.91 3.72
CA ARG A 7 22.37 -21.65 3.74
C ARG A 7 21.37 -20.48 3.84
N VAL A 8 21.59 -19.59 4.81
CA VAL A 8 20.78 -18.37 4.98
C VAL A 8 21.69 -17.16 4.95
N ASP A 9 21.40 -16.22 4.06
CA ASP A 9 22.05 -14.92 4.00
C ASP A 9 20.99 -13.82 4.23
N PHE A 10 21.36 -12.78 4.97
CA PHE A 10 20.45 -11.73 5.44
C PHE A 10 20.90 -10.35 4.96
N MET A 11 19.94 -9.52 4.59
CA MET A 11 20.14 -8.13 4.22
C MET A 11 19.22 -7.24 5.06
N ASP A 12 19.85 -6.44 5.93
CA ASP A 12 19.15 -5.54 6.86
C ASP A 12 18.45 -4.36 6.15
N ALA A 13 17.42 -3.79 6.80
CA ALA A 13 16.72 -2.61 6.30
C ALA A 13 17.63 -1.37 6.26
N GLN A 14 18.44 -1.17 7.30
CA GLN A 14 19.39 -0.07 7.42
C GLN A 14 20.69 -0.36 6.66
N ARG A 15 20.61 -0.17 5.35
CA ARG A 15 21.75 -0.16 4.45
C ARG A 15 22.44 1.18 4.69
N HIS A 16 23.57 1.21 5.39
CA HIS A 16 24.28 2.43 5.81
C HIS A 16 24.91 3.18 4.62
N LEU A 17 24.12 3.51 3.60
CA LEU A 17 24.51 4.21 2.39
C LEU A 17 24.57 5.71 2.74
N SER A 18 25.75 6.20 3.15
CA SER A 18 25.97 7.64 3.34
C SER A 18 26.60 8.27 2.09
N ASP A 19 26.27 9.54 1.85
CA ASP A 19 26.96 10.39 0.86
C ASP A 19 28.10 11.19 1.50
N THR A 20 28.11 11.30 2.83
CA THR A 20 29.17 11.93 3.62
C THR A 20 30.10 10.88 4.20
N SER A 21 31.41 11.06 3.95
CA SER A 21 32.48 10.27 4.54
C SER A 21 32.57 10.55 6.05
N SER A 22 31.65 9.98 6.81
CA SER A 22 31.69 10.00 8.28
C SER A 22 32.17 8.63 8.76
N HIS A 23 33.19 8.68 9.60
CA HIS A 23 33.88 7.53 10.18
C HIS A 23 32.90 6.53 10.80
N GLY A 24 32.98 5.26 10.37
CA GLY A 24 32.71 4.13 11.26
C GLY A 24 31.85 3.00 10.71
N ARG A 25 30.78 3.26 9.94
CA ARG A 25 29.82 2.21 9.55
C ARG A 25 29.12 2.38 8.21
N ALA A 26 29.49 3.38 7.40
CA ALA A 26 28.87 3.56 6.10
C ALA A 26 29.42 2.57 5.06
N GLU A 27 28.52 1.79 4.46
CA GLU A 27 28.86 0.92 3.33
C GLU A 27 28.84 1.73 2.03
N ASP A 28 29.98 1.72 1.35
CA ASP A 28 30.17 2.43 0.09
C ASP A 28 29.87 1.45 -1.06
N LEU A 29 28.99 1.84 -1.99
CA LEU A 29 28.60 1.01 -3.14
C LEU A 29 29.85 0.59 -3.92
N SER A 30 30.80 1.51 -4.04
CA SER A 30 32.11 1.27 -4.64
C SER A 30 32.85 0.10 -3.95
N LYS A 31 32.92 0.05 -2.61
CA LYS A 31 33.58 -1.05 -1.88
C LYS A 31 32.91 -2.41 -2.11
N LYS A 32 31.57 -2.46 -2.13
CA LYS A 32 30.84 -3.72 -2.35
C LYS A 32 31.05 -4.23 -3.78
N LEU A 33 31.00 -3.34 -4.77
CA LEU A 33 31.32 -3.69 -6.16
C LEU A 33 32.78 -4.13 -6.34
N SER A 34 33.74 -3.50 -5.67
CA SER A 34 35.13 -3.96 -5.66
C SER A 34 35.26 -5.37 -5.04
N SER A 35 34.53 -5.65 -3.96
CA SER A 35 34.52 -6.99 -3.35
C SER A 35 33.86 -8.03 -4.25
N PHE A 36 32.75 -7.69 -4.91
CA PHE A 36 32.08 -8.55 -5.88
C PHE A 36 33.00 -8.84 -7.07
N TYR A 37 33.68 -7.83 -7.62
CA TYR A 37 34.68 -7.99 -8.67
C TYR A 37 35.81 -8.94 -8.26
N ARG A 38 36.34 -8.76 -7.04
CA ARG A 38 37.43 -9.60 -6.51
C ARG A 38 37.06 -11.10 -6.43
N ARG A 39 35.80 -11.39 -6.12
CA ARG A 39 35.30 -12.75 -5.90
C ARG A 39 34.81 -13.40 -7.18
N ASN A 40 34.00 -12.67 -7.95
CA ASN A 40 33.14 -13.26 -8.98
C ASN A 40 33.55 -12.94 -10.42
N LEU A 41 34.50 -12.03 -10.65
CA LEU A 41 34.86 -11.55 -12.00
C LEU A 41 36.33 -11.84 -12.35
N GLU A 42 36.62 -11.92 -13.66
CA GLU A 42 37.96 -12.17 -14.17
C GLU A 42 38.95 -11.07 -13.77
N LYS A 43 40.04 -11.49 -13.11
CA LYS A 43 41.06 -10.60 -12.57
C LYS A 43 41.95 -10.05 -13.69
N TYR A 44 42.04 -8.74 -13.79
CA TYR A 44 42.96 -8.09 -14.72
C TYR A 44 44.42 -8.36 -14.33
N GLN A 45 45.21 -8.92 -15.25
CA GLN A 45 46.65 -9.08 -15.06
C GLN A 45 47.36 -7.75 -15.36
N ILE A 46 47.96 -7.13 -14.35
CA ILE A 46 48.67 -5.85 -14.51
C ILE A 46 49.86 -6.04 -15.45
N HIS A 47 49.95 -5.21 -16.49
CA HIS A 47 51.06 -5.25 -17.44
C HIS A 47 52.41 -4.91 -16.75
N PRO A 48 53.51 -5.60 -17.09
CA PRO A 48 54.82 -5.39 -16.47
C PRO A 48 55.36 -3.95 -16.57
N GLU A 49 54.98 -3.23 -17.62
CA GLU A 49 55.40 -1.84 -17.85
C GLU A 49 54.76 -0.85 -16.84
N ALA A 50 53.53 -1.12 -16.39
CA ALA A 50 52.85 -0.34 -15.37
C ALA A 50 53.52 -0.54 -13.98
N LEU A 51 54.02 -1.75 -13.70
CA LEU A 51 54.75 -2.03 -12.46
C LEU A 51 56.06 -1.25 -12.38
N ASN A 52 56.79 -1.15 -13.50
CA ASN A 52 58.05 -0.40 -13.56
C ASN A 52 57.84 1.11 -13.37
N THR A 53 56.77 1.68 -13.93
CA THR A 53 56.43 3.10 -13.77
C THR A 53 55.98 3.43 -12.34
N LEU A 54 55.25 2.52 -11.69
CA LEU A 54 54.90 2.66 -10.27
C LEU A 54 56.14 2.63 -9.37
N ALA A 55 57.07 1.70 -9.61
CA ALA A 55 58.32 1.61 -8.86
C ALA A 55 59.19 2.88 -9.04
N ALA A 56 59.24 3.44 -10.25
CA ALA A 56 59.94 4.69 -10.51
C ALA A 56 59.30 5.89 -9.77
N SER A 57 57.96 5.93 -9.72
CA SER A 57 57.21 6.97 -8.99
C SER A 57 57.40 6.84 -7.48
N GLU A 58 57.43 5.62 -6.94
CA GLU A 58 57.74 5.35 -5.52
C GLU A 58 59.15 5.84 -5.15
N ALA A 59 60.13 5.59 -6.01
CA ALA A 59 61.50 6.07 -5.80
C ALA A 59 61.57 7.61 -5.78
N SER A 60 60.90 8.28 -6.73
CA SER A 60 60.86 9.74 -6.81
C SER A 60 60.14 10.38 -5.61
N LEU A 61 59.03 9.79 -5.15
CA LEU A 61 58.33 10.27 -3.96
C LEU A 61 59.16 10.08 -2.69
N ASN A 62 59.88 8.98 -2.57
CA ASN A 62 60.79 8.75 -1.45
C ASN A 62 61.94 9.76 -1.40
N GLU A 63 62.48 10.13 -2.57
CA GLU A 63 63.48 11.21 -2.68
C GLU A 63 62.88 12.57 -2.28
N HIS A 64 61.67 12.86 -2.73
CA HIS A 64 60.97 14.10 -2.37
C HIS A 64 60.65 14.16 -0.86
N PHE A 65 60.15 13.07 -0.27
CA PHE A 65 59.87 13.01 1.17
C PHE A 65 61.13 13.11 2.01
N ALA A 66 62.24 12.49 1.59
CA ALA A 66 63.53 12.68 2.25
C ALA A 66 63.92 14.17 2.28
N ALA A 67 63.75 14.90 1.17
CA ALA A 67 64.09 16.33 1.09
C ALA A 67 63.14 17.23 1.91
N VAL A 68 61.83 17.01 1.84
CA VAL A 68 60.82 17.86 2.49
C VAL A 68 60.80 17.66 4.00
N PHE A 69 60.87 16.40 4.45
CA PHE A 69 60.80 16.08 5.87
C PHE A 69 62.15 16.21 6.59
N ASP A 70 63.27 16.42 5.89
CA ASP A 70 64.59 16.58 6.52
C ASP A 70 64.60 17.70 7.58
N SER A 71 64.07 18.87 7.24
CA SER A 71 63.94 20.00 8.17
C SER A 71 63.08 19.68 9.40
N THR A 72 62.02 18.89 9.21
CA THR A 72 61.10 18.50 10.29
C THR A 72 61.72 17.43 11.19
N LEU A 73 62.41 16.45 10.61
CA LEU A 73 63.16 15.42 11.33
C LEU A 73 64.33 16.04 12.11
N ASN A 74 65.00 17.06 11.55
CA ASN A 74 66.05 17.81 12.23
C ASN A 74 65.53 18.61 13.44
N ASN A 75 64.30 19.14 13.36
CA ASN A 75 63.63 19.77 14.52
C ASN A 75 63.15 18.75 15.56
N ILE A 76 62.83 17.52 15.16
CA ILE A 76 62.52 16.44 16.11
C ILE A 76 63.81 15.96 16.80
N ARG A 77 64.97 16.09 16.13
CA ARG A 77 66.29 15.79 16.72
C ARG A 77 66.70 16.72 17.85
N THR A 78 66.30 17.99 17.81
CA THR A 78 66.56 18.93 18.91
C THR A 78 65.73 18.65 20.16
N LEU A 79 64.69 17.81 20.07
CA LEU A 79 63.89 17.32 21.20
C LEU A 79 64.49 16.06 21.88
N GLY A 80 65.72 15.66 21.52
CA GLY A 80 66.42 14.53 22.13
C GLY A 80 66.10 13.17 21.51
N TYR A 81 65.60 13.14 20.28
CA TYR A 81 65.28 11.92 19.53
C TYR A 81 66.14 11.79 18.25
N PRO A 82 66.72 10.62 17.93
CA PRO A 82 66.69 9.39 18.71
C PRO A 82 67.76 9.41 19.81
N GLY A 83 67.43 8.93 21.01
CA GLY A 83 68.38 8.73 22.09
C GLY A 83 69.38 7.58 21.82
N PHE A 84 70.20 7.23 22.81
CA PHE A 84 71.37 6.31 22.71
C PHE A 84 71.09 4.87 22.21
N SER A 85 69.83 4.48 22.00
CA SER A 85 69.44 3.13 21.55
C SER A 85 68.23 3.08 20.61
N ASN A 86 67.75 4.22 20.12
CA ASN A 86 66.54 4.26 19.29
C ASN A 86 66.87 4.27 17.78
N PRO A 87 66.09 3.55 16.95
CA PRO A 87 66.25 3.58 15.50
C PRO A 87 65.84 4.95 14.91
N GLU A 88 66.45 5.30 13.78
CA GLU A 88 66.16 6.52 13.05
C GLU A 88 64.79 6.44 12.33
N ILE A 89 64.03 7.55 12.34
CA ILE A 89 62.75 7.64 11.63
C ILE A 89 63.02 8.07 10.18
N VAL A 90 62.56 7.25 9.24
CA VAL A 90 62.53 7.57 7.81
C VAL A 90 61.11 7.48 7.32
N VAL A 91 60.64 8.51 6.62
CA VAL A 91 59.34 8.49 5.93
C VAL A 91 59.54 7.80 4.58
N LYS A 92 58.85 6.67 4.37
CA LYS A 92 58.83 5.95 3.09
C LYS A 92 57.40 5.79 2.60
N THR A 93 57.23 5.96 1.30
CA THR A 93 56.05 5.63 0.53
C THR A 93 56.10 4.14 0.20
N SER A 94 54.95 3.47 0.20
CA SER A 94 54.79 2.11 -0.32
C SER A 94 53.61 2.10 -1.28
N LEU A 95 53.86 1.86 -2.57
CA LEU A 95 52.84 1.80 -3.61
C LEU A 95 52.66 0.35 -4.04
N LYS A 96 51.78 -0.40 -3.36
CA LYS A 96 51.46 -1.77 -3.78
C LYS A 96 50.50 -1.74 -4.98
N PRO A 97 50.83 -2.36 -6.13
CA PRO A 97 49.99 -2.37 -7.32
C PRO A 97 48.59 -2.95 -7.07
N GLU A 98 48.49 -3.97 -6.21
CA GLU A 98 47.20 -4.55 -5.83
C GLU A 98 46.30 -3.51 -5.13
N THR A 99 46.81 -2.77 -4.15
CA THR A 99 46.02 -1.70 -3.49
C THR A 99 45.61 -0.59 -4.45
N LEU A 100 46.42 -0.25 -5.46
CA LEU A 100 46.08 0.82 -6.41
C LEU A 100 44.92 0.46 -7.34
N VAL A 101 44.83 -0.80 -7.78
CA VAL A 101 43.72 -1.30 -8.61
C VAL A 101 42.49 -1.59 -7.75
N HIS A 102 42.68 -2.06 -6.52
CA HIS A 102 41.60 -2.56 -5.67
C HIS A 102 40.96 -1.52 -4.75
N GLU A 103 41.68 -0.47 -4.32
CA GLU A 103 41.13 0.59 -3.45
C GLU A 103 40.60 1.81 -4.23
N ASN A 104 40.97 1.98 -5.50
CA ASN A 104 40.60 3.15 -6.32
C ASN A 104 39.55 2.86 -7.41
N ALA A 105 38.97 1.66 -7.44
CA ALA A 105 37.86 1.35 -8.33
C ALA A 105 36.57 2.01 -7.80
N GLY A 106 36.38 3.28 -8.17
CA GLY A 106 35.16 4.03 -7.87
C GLY A 106 34.07 3.78 -8.91
N VAL A 107 32.81 3.75 -8.47
CA VAL A 107 31.66 3.72 -9.38
C VAL A 107 31.43 5.12 -9.91
N HIS A 108 31.41 5.24 -11.23
CA HIS A 108 31.22 6.51 -11.93
C HIS A 108 30.02 6.39 -12.88
N TYR A 109 29.12 7.36 -12.82
CA TYR A 109 27.95 7.46 -13.69
C TYR A 109 28.28 8.30 -14.91
N VAL A 110 27.97 7.77 -16.09
CA VAL A 110 28.20 8.44 -17.37
C VAL A 110 27.10 9.48 -17.61
N LEU A 111 27.51 10.71 -17.92
CA LEU A 111 26.62 11.79 -18.35
C LEU A 111 26.50 11.78 -19.88
N PRO A 112 25.37 11.30 -20.44
CA PRO A 112 25.20 11.23 -21.88
C PRO A 112 25.17 12.65 -22.50
N GLY A 113 25.90 12.85 -23.59
CA GLY A 113 25.90 14.09 -24.37
C GLY A 113 26.91 15.16 -23.93
N LEU A 114 27.64 14.95 -22.83
CA LEU A 114 28.74 15.83 -22.44
C LEU A 114 30.09 15.20 -22.85
N PRO A 115 30.91 15.88 -23.66
CA PRO A 115 32.29 15.45 -23.89
C PRO A 115 33.04 15.54 -22.56
N GLY A 116 33.64 14.43 -22.13
CA GLY A 116 34.49 14.40 -20.95
C GLY A 116 35.86 15.01 -21.22
N SER A 117 36.76 14.89 -20.25
CA SER A 117 38.15 15.35 -20.36
C SER A 117 38.86 14.72 -21.56
N SER A 118 39.83 15.47 -22.07
CA SER A 118 40.62 15.28 -23.30
C SER A 118 41.02 13.83 -23.64
N ASP A 119 40.08 13.04 -24.14
CA ASP A 119 40.31 11.83 -24.96
C ASP A 119 39.01 11.19 -25.53
N GLY A 120 37.93 11.97 -25.68
CA GLY A 120 36.65 11.44 -26.18
C GLY A 120 35.91 10.51 -25.19
N GLN A 121 36.38 10.39 -23.95
CA GLN A 121 35.63 9.74 -22.89
C GLN A 121 34.39 10.57 -22.50
N PRO A 122 33.27 9.93 -22.15
CA PRO A 122 32.09 10.67 -21.75
C PRO A 122 32.31 11.28 -20.35
N ALA A 123 31.72 12.44 -20.09
CA ALA A 123 31.80 13.04 -18.76
C ALA A 123 31.22 12.07 -17.72
N THR A 124 31.87 11.93 -16.56
CA THR A 124 31.40 11.05 -15.49
C THR A 124 31.26 11.78 -14.17
N LEU A 125 30.32 11.33 -13.33
CA LEU A 125 30.17 11.77 -11.95
C LEU A 125 30.43 10.62 -10.98
N PRO A 126 31.11 10.86 -9.86
CA PRO A 126 31.22 9.88 -8.78
C PRO A 126 29.86 9.43 -8.25
N ASP A 127 29.82 8.25 -7.66
CA ASP A 127 28.60 7.63 -7.14
C ASP A 127 27.84 8.43 -6.07
N ARG A 128 28.54 9.30 -5.35
CA ARG A 128 27.98 10.25 -4.37
C ARG A 128 26.95 11.23 -4.95
N TYR A 129 26.93 11.43 -6.26
CA TYR A 129 25.96 12.31 -6.93
C TYR A 129 24.72 11.55 -7.44
N ASN A 130 24.58 10.26 -7.13
CA ASN A 130 23.40 9.48 -7.47
C ASN A 130 22.38 9.50 -6.33
N GLY A 131 21.09 9.49 -6.68
CA GLY A 131 20.03 9.38 -5.71
C GLY A 131 20.12 8.08 -4.92
N LEU A 132 19.94 8.18 -3.59
CA LEU A 132 20.00 7.07 -2.64
C LEU A 132 19.18 5.85 -3.08
N GLY A 133 18.02 6.05 -3.73
CA GLY A 133 17.19 4.93 -4.20
C GLY A 133 17.82 4.09 -5.31
N PHE A 134 18.45 4.70 -6.32
CA PHE A 134 19.12 3.92 -7.37
C PHE A 134 20.40 3.27 -6.85
N LYS A 135 21.15 3.98 -5.99
CA LYS A 135 22.30 3.42 -5.27
C LYS A 135 21.89 2.17 -4.48
N ASN A 136 20.78 2.26 -3.75
CA ASN A 136 20.24 1.16 -2.95
C ASN A 136 19.81 -0.03 -3.84
N LEU A 137 19.11 0.22 -4.94
CA LEU A 137 18.71 -0.83 -5.88
C LEU A 137 19.92 -1.61 -6.42
N ILE A 138 20.97 -0.90 -6.85
CA ILE A 138 22.19 -1.51 -7.37
C ILE A 138 22.89 -2.31 -6.27
N TYR A 139 23.02 -1.71 -5.08
CA TYR A 139 23.61 -2.36 -3.91
C TYR A 139 22.92 -3.71 -3.63
N MET A 140 21.59 -3.72 -3.49
CA MET A 140 20.82 -4.93 -3.21
C MET A 140 21.03 -5.98 -4.31
N ALA A 141 20.99 -5.57 -5.59
CA ALA A 141 21.17 -6.49 -6.71
C ALA A 141 22.56 -7.15 -6.71
N VAL A 142 23.62 -6.36 -6.47
CA VAL A 142 25.00 -6.86 -6.39
C VAL A 142 25.19 -7.79 -5.21
N GLU A 143 24.63 -7.45 -4.05
CA GLU A 143 24.75 -8.28 -2.85
C GLU A 143 24.03 -9.61 -2.98
N ILE A 144 22.81 -9.61 -3.52
CA ILE A 144 22.06 -10.84 -3.79
C ILE A 144 22.81 -11.75 -4.78
N LEU A 145 23.46 -11.16 -5.79
CA LEU A 145 24.32 -11.89 -6.71
C LEU A 145 25.58 -12.44 -6.02
N ASP A 146 26.21 -11.68 -5.13
CA ASP A 146 27.37 -12.14 -4.35
C ASP A 146 27.00 -13.36 -3.49
N PHE A 147 25.85 -13.33 -2.80
CA PHE A 147 25.35 -14.47 -2.02
C PHE A 147 25.07 -15.69 -2.89
N HIS A 148 24.41 -15.49 -4.03
CA HIS A 148 24.09 -16.57 -4.97
C HIS A 148 25.36 -17.25 -5.51
N ASN A 149 26.32 -16.47 -5.98
CA ASN A 149 27.57 -17.00 -6.53
C ASN A 149 28.42 -17.67 -5.44
N ALA A 150 28.53 -17.06 -4.26
CA ALA A 150 29.27 -17.67 -3.15
C ALA A 150 28.69 -19.03 -2.74
N TRP A 151 27.37 -19.20 -2.83
CA TRP A 151 26.73 -20.50 -2.62
C TRP A 151 27.00 -21.49 -3.77
N LEU A 152 27.00 -21.02 -5.02
CA LEU A 152 27.35 -21.83 -6.20
C LEU A 152 28.83 -22.24 -6.27
N GLU A 153 29.73 -21.51 -5.62
CA GLU A 153 31.15 -21.85 -5.54
C GLU A 153 31.45 -22.98 -4.53
N ILE A 154 30.49 -23.37 -3.70
CA ILE A 154 30.67 -24.47 -2.75
C ILE A 154 30.66 -25.78 -3.54
N GLU A 155 31.84 -26.36 -3.78
CA GLU A 155 32.00 -27.61 -4.53
C GLU A 155 31.62 -28.85 -3.69
N ASP A 156 32.04 -28.88 -2.41
CA ASP A 156 31.81 -30.00 -1.49
C ASP A 156 30.73 -29.66 -0.44
N ASP A 157 29.79 -30.60 -0.21
CA ASP A 157 28.70 -30.49 0.80
C ASP A 157 27.86 -29.20 0.68
N ARG A 158 27.58 -28.76 -0.55
CA ARG A 158 26.73 -27.59 -0.81
C ARG A 158 25.34 -27.80 -0.20
N PRO A 159 24.86 -26.86 0.65
CA PRO A 159 23.51 -26.93 1.15
C PRO A 159 22.49 -26.90 0.00
N PRO A 160 21.55 -27.86 -0.09
CA PRO A 160 20.59 -27.93 -1.19
C PRO A 160 19.60 -26.76 -1.19
N VAL A 161 19.40 -26.09 -0.05
CA VAL A 161 18.53 -24.92 0.07
C VAL A 161 19.35 -23.67 0.38
N HIS A 162 19.19 -22.66 -0.48
CA HIS A 162 19.74 -21.32 -0.26
C HIS A 162 18.60 -20.31 -0.09
N LEU A 163 18.57 -19.66 1.05
CA LEU A 163 17.58 -18.66 1.44
C LEU A 163 18.25 -17.28 1.56
N VAL A 164 17.71 -16.29 0.87
CA VAL A 164 18.12 -14.90 1.02
C VAL A 164 16.95 -14.12 1.61
N MET A 165 17.16 -13.56 2.81
CA MET A 165 16.17 -12.76 3.53
C MET A 165 16.51 -11.28 3.37
N ILE A 166 15.53 -10.49 2.94
CA ILE A 166 15.69 -9.05 2.70
C ILE A 166 14.65 -8.33 3.54
N GLU A 167 15.15 -7.50 4.44
CA GLU A 167 14.32 -6.65 5.27
C GLU A 167 14.04 -5.32 4.54
N GLU A 168 12.76 -4.93 4.47
CA GLU A 168 12.29 -3.66 3.90
C GLU A 168 13.07 -3.20 2.64
N PRO A 169 12.97 -3.95 1.52
CA PRO A 169 13.60 -3.55 0.26
C PRO A 169 13.11 -2.18 -0.23
N GLU A 170 11.96 -1.70 0.24
CA GLU A 170 11.42 -0.37 -0.04
C GLU A 170 12.15 0.79 0.61
N ALA A 171 13.00 0.55 1.62
CA ALA A 171 13.70 1.62 2.31
C ALA A 171 14.53 2.45 1.31
N HIS A 172 14.30 3.77 1.29
CA HIS A 172 14.91 4.71 0.34
C HIS A 172 14.59 4.47 -1.14
N LEU A 173 13.67 3.57 -1.50
CA LEU A 173 13.21 3.35 -2.87
C LEU A 173 11.89 4.08 -3.15
N HIS A 174 11.83 4.75 -4.30
CA HIS A 174 10.57 5.27 -4.82
C HIS A 174 9.62 4.12 -5.24
N ALA A 175 8.31 4.31 -5.16
CA ALA A 175 7.30 3.26 -5.37
C ALA A 175 7.49 2.44 -6.66
N GLN A 176 7.75 3.07 -7.82
CA GLN A 176 8.00 2.33 -9.06
C GLN A 176 9.28 1.49 -9.01
N LEU A 177 10.32 1.93 -8.30
CA LEU A 177 11.56 1.14 -8.13
C LEU A 177 11.31 -0.11 -7.28
N GLN A 178 10.44 -0.03 -6.28
CA GLN A 178 10.04 -1.18 -5.46
C GLN A 178 9.38 -2.28 -6.32
N GLN A 179 8.51 -1.87 -7.23
CA GLN A 179 7.85 -2.78 -8.18
C GLN A 179 8.84 -3.38 -9.19
N VAL A 180 9.76 -2.57 -9.71
CA VAL A 180 10.80 -3.04 -10.64
C VAL A 180 11.72 -4.04 -9.93
N PHE A 181 12.13 -3.76 -8.70
CA PHE A 181 12.94 -4.67 -7.89
C PHE A 181 12.27 -6.03 -7.75
N THR A 182 11.02 -6.07 -7.27
CA THR A 182 10.27 -7.32 -7.04
C THR A 182 10.10 -8.14 -8.32
N ARG A 183 9.84 -7.49 -9.45
CA ARG A 183 9.71 -8.16 -10.76
C ARG A 183 11.04 -8.70 -11.28
N LYS A 184 12.11 -7.91 -11.18
CA LYS A 184 13.40 -8.20 -11.82
C LYS A 184 14.27 -9.13 -10.99
N ILE A 185 14.23 -9.05 -9.67
CA ILE A 185 15.12 -9.83 -8.80
C ILE A 185 14.93 -11.34 -9.00
N ARG A 186 13.69 -11.78 -9.24
CA ARG A 186 13.36 -13.17 -9.59
C ARG A 186 13.96 -13.64 -10.91
N GLY A 187 14.23 -12.73 -11.84
CA GLY A 187 14.86 -13.04 -13.12
C GLY A 187 16.38 -13.12 -13.02
N ILE A 188 16.97 -12.30 -12.14
CA ILE A 188 18.43 -12.23 -11.92
C ILE A 188 18.97 -13.53 -11.30
N LEU A 189 18.18 -14.17 -10.43
CA LEU A 189 18.56 -15.39 -9.71
C LEU A 189 18.21 -16.71 -10.43
N ARG A 190 17.81 -16.66 -11.71
CA ARG A 190 17.47 -17.89 -12.45
C ARG A 190 18.73 -18.57 -12.96
N ASP A 191 19.02 -19.74 -12.40
CA ASP A 191 20.10 -20.61 -12.88
C ASP A 191 19.54 -21.67 -13.86
N PRO A 192 20.09 -21.79 -15.09
CA PRO A 192 19.77 -22.88 -16.03
C PRO A 192 19.96 -24.28 -15.46
N GLN A 193 20.78 -24.46 -14.43
CA GLN A 193 21.09 -25.76 -13.81
C GLN A 193 20.08 -26.19 -12.73
N GLY A 194 19.02 -25.39 -12.49
CA GLY A 194 17.95 -25.74 -11.54
C GLY A 194 18.25 -25.41 -10.07
N CYS A 195 19.41 -24.82 -9.78
CA CYS A 195 19.80 -24.36 -8.45
C CYS A 195 19.16 -22.99 -8.15
N ASN A 196 17.97 -22.99 -7.54
CA ASN A 196 17.22 -21.76 -7.29
C ASN A 196 17.39 -21.25 -5.87
N THR A 197 17.81 -20.00 -5.73
CA THR A 197 17.80 -19.27 -4.46
C THR A 197 16.38 -18.82 -4.13
N GLN A 198 15.93 -19.08 -2.90
CA GLN A 198 14.63 -18.64 -2.41
C GLN A 198 14.75 -17.28 -1.73
N LEU A 199 13.89 -16.34 -2.13
CA LEU A 199 13.83 -15.00 -1.53
C LEU A 199 12.70 -14.91 -0.51
N VAL A 200 13.00 -14.34 0.66
CA VAL A 200 12.04 -13.94 1.68
C VAL A 200 12.15 -12.43 1.86
N LEU A 201 11.04 -11.73 1.69
CA LEU A 201 10.97 -10.28 1.83
C LEU A 201 10.06 -9.94 3.00
N THR A 202 10.49 -9.04 3.88
CA THR A 202 9.58 -8.33 4.79
C THR A 202 9.26 -6.98 4.18
N THR A 203 8.02 -6.53 4.26
CA THR A 203 7.60 -5.27 3.64
C THR A 203 6.38 -4.68 4.35
N HIS A 204 6.40 -3.35 4.48
CA HIS A 204 5.26 -2.51 4.84
C HIS A 204 4.71 -1.76 3.61
N SER A 205 5.25 -2.03 2.42
CA SER A 205 4.82 -1.39 1.18
C SER A 205 3.82 -2.25 0.42
N ALA A 206 2.64 -1.67 0.20
CA ALA A 206 1.63 -2.28 -0.65
C ALA A 206 2.11 -2.44 -2.11
N HIS A 207 3.06 -1.62 -2.56
CA HIS A 207 3.65 -1.70 -3.91
C HIS A 207 4.46 -2.99 -4.15
N VAL A 208 5.04 -3.57 -3.11
CA VAL A 208 5.75 -4.87 -3.19
C VAL A 208 4.74 -6.01 -3.29
N ILE A 209 3.63 -5.91 -2.54
CA ILE A 209 2.57 -6.91 -2.53
C ILE A 209 1.90 -7.04 -3.90
N TYR A 210 1.63 -5.93 -4.60
CA TYR A 210 0.92 -5.92 -5.90
C TYR A 210 1.60 -6.72 -7.02
N GLU A 211 2.94 -6.76 -7.01
CA GLU A 211 3.72 -7.49 -8.01
C GLU A 211 3.77 -9.00 -7.74
N SER A 212 3.21 -9.43 -6.62
CA SER A 212 3.12 -10.83 -6.22
C SER A 212 1.71 -11.38 -6.39
N SER A 213 1.58 -12.70 -6.59
CA SER A 213 0.28 -13.36 -6.41
C SER A 213 -0.04 -13.50 -4.92
N PHE A 214 -1.26 -13.92 -4.57
CA PHE A 214 -1.60 -14.20 -3.17
C PHE A 214 -0.75 -15.33 -2.54
N ARG A 215 -0.24 -16.27 -3.34
CA ARG A 215 0.49 -17.47 -2.87
C ARG A 215 1.72 -17.19 -2.01
N PRO A 216 2.65 -16.29 -2.39
CA PRO A 216 3.84 -15.98 -1.60
C PRO A 216 3.57 -15.15 -0.34
N ILE A 217 2.37 -14.59 -0.16
CA ILE A 217 2.12 -13.65 0.93
C ILE A 217 1.87 -14.42 2.24
N ARG A 218 2.58 -14.04 3.29
CA ARG A 218 2.31 -14.41 4.68
C ARG A 218 1.98 -13.12 5.41
N TYR A 219 0.76 -13.02 5.90
CA TYR A 219 0.24 -11.83 6.55
C TYR A 219 0.34 -12.02 8.06
N PHE A 220 1.09 -11.13 8.71
CA PHE A 220 1.30 -11.16 10.15
C PHE A 220 0.33 -10.17 10.79
N GLN A 221 -0.72 -10.69 11.42
CA GLN A 221 -1.71 -9.88 12.11
C GLN A 221 -1.43 -9.91 13.61
N ARG A 222 -1.27 -8.73 14.21
CA ARG A 222 -1.22 -8.60 15.66
C ARG A 222 -2.63 -8.80 16.23
N ARG A 223 -2.76 -9.64 17.25
CA ARG A 223 -3.99 -9.85 18.02
C ARG A 223 -3.69 -9.59 19.48
N ASP A 224 -4.71 -9.21 20.24
CA ASP A 224 -4.60 -9.29 21.69
C ASP A 224 -4.67 -10.76 22.09
N GLY A 225 -3.56 -11.29 22.62
CA GLY A 225 -3.46 -12.68 23.10
C GLY A 225 -4.14 -12.89 24.46
N GLY A 226 -4.75 -11.84 25.02
CA GLY A 226 -5.20 -11.80 26.40
C GLY A 226 -4.03 -11.59 27.37
N ALA A 227 -4.34 -11.03 28.55
CA ALA A 227 -3.36 -10.67 29.58
C ALA A 227 -2.33 -9.59 29.19
N GLY A 228 -2.57 -8.82 28.12
CA GLY A 228 -1.71 -7.71 27.69
C GLY A 228 -0.46 -8.13 26.93
N VAL A 229 -0.34 -9.42 26.57
CA VAL A 229 0.71 -9.91 25.69
C VAL A 229 0.12 -10.01 24.27
N PRO A 230 0.66 -9.26 23.29
CA PRO A 230 0.18 -9.36 21.91
C PRO A 230 0.58 -10.72 21.32
N ASP A 231 -0.39 -11.42 20.73
CA ASP A 231 -0.16 -12.61 19.92
C ASP A 231 -0.06 -12.22 18.45
N THR A 232 0.56 -13.07 17.63
CA THR A 232 0.66 -12.87 16.18
C THR A 232 0.02 -14.03 15.44
N ASP A 233 -1.07 -13.73 14.76
CA ASP A 233 -1.75 -14.66 13.87
C ASP A 233 -1.15 -14.56 12.47
N VAL A 234 -0.51 -15.64 12.00
CA VAL A 234 0.16 -15.69 10.69
C VAL A 234 -0.76 -16.32 9.67
N LYS A 235 -1.33 -15.49 8.79
CA LYS A 235 -2.28 -15.91 7.77
C LYS A 235 -1.57 -16.23 6.46
N ASN A 236 -1.76 -17.45 5.98
CA ASN A 236 -1.20 -17.91 4.71
C ASN A 236 -2.17 -17.67 3.54
N LEU A 237 -1.92 -16.64 2.74
CA LEU A 237 -2.79 -16.27 1.62
C LEU A 237 -2.78 -17.29 0.46
N SER A 238 -1.90 -18.29 0.46
CA SER A 238 -2.03 -19.42 -0.47
C SER A 238 -3.28 -20.25 -0.20
N LEU A 239 -3.75 -20.30 1.06
CA LEU A 239 -4.99 -20.99 1.42
C LEU A 239 -6.20 -20.24 0.85
N PHE A 240 -6.24 -18.92 1.01
CA PHE A 240 -7.22 -18.06 0.37
C PHE A 240 -7.21 -18.25 -1.15
N HIS A 241 -6.03 -18.20 -1.77
CA HIS A 241 -5.90 -18.41 -3.21
C HIS A 241 -6.44 -19.77 -3.68
N ASN A 242 -6.26 -20.84 -2.91
CA ASN A 242 -6.72 -22.17 -3.31
C ASN A 242 -8.23 -22.40 -3.04
N GLY A 243 -8.80 -21.71 -2.05
CA GLY A 243 -10.22 -21.83 -1.69
C GLY A 243 -11.16 -20.88 -2.45
N GLU A 244 -10.63 -19.81 -3.04
CA GLU A 244 -11.41 -18.79 -3.72
C GLU A 244 -11.66 -19.10 -5.21
N ALA A 245 -12.82 -18.70 -5.74
CA ALA A 245 -13.17 -18.89 -7.14
C ALA A 245 -12.22 -18.09 -8.07
N GLU A 246 -11.87 -18.66 -9.23
CA GLU A 246 -10.94 -18.03 -10.18
C GLU A 246 -11.34 -16.61 -10.59
N SER A 247 -12.62 -16.42 -10.92
CA SER A 247 -13.17 -15.11 -11.29
C SER A 247 -13.16 -14.06 -10.17
N SER A 248 -13.16 -14.48 -8.90
CA SER A 248 -13.01 -13.56 -7.76
C SER A 248 -11.54 -13.25 -7.51
N ARG A 249 -10.66 -14.24 -7.61
CA ARG A 249 -9.20 -14.05 -7.45
C ARG A 249 -8.63 -13.10 -8.49
N ASP A 250 -8.96 -13.29 -9.76
CA ASP A 250 -8.44 -12.46 -10.85
C ASP A 250 -8.94 -11.02 -10.73
N PHE A 251 -10.21 -10.86 -10.35
CA PHE A 251 -10.78 -9.55 -10.05
C PHE A 251 -10.04 -8.86 -8.90
N LEU A 252 -9.81 -9.52 -7.77
CA LEU A 252 -9.09 -8.95 -6.62
C LEU A 252 -7.64 -8.59 -6.99
N LEU A 253 -6.93 -9.46 -7.73
CA LEU A 253 -5.57 -9.19 -8.19
C LEU A 253 -5.51 -7.99 -9.16
N GLN A 254 -6.48 -7.89 -10.07
CA GLN A 254 -6.58 -6.75 -10.98
C GLN A 254 -6.92 -5.47 -10.21
N TYR A 255 -7.85 -5.55 -9.26
CA TYR A 255 -8.26 -4.42 -8.45
C TYR A 255 -7.09 -3.86 -7.65
N PHE A 256 -6.33 -4.71 -6.94
CA PHE A 256 -5.17 -4.29 -6.17
C PHE A 256 -4.06 -3.63 -7.00
N LYS A 257 -3.91 -4.03 -8.27
CA LYS A 257 -2.98 -3.37 -9.18
C LYS A 257 -3.42 -1.97 -9.61
N LEU A 258 -4.73 -1.70 -9.62
CA LEU A 258 -5.28 -0.45 -10.13
C LEU A 258 -5.47 0.61 -9.04
N THR A 259 -5.90 0.21 -7.84
CA THR A 259 -6.36 1.16 -6.81
C THR A 259 -5.32 1.48 -5.74
N HIS A 260 -4.10 0.93 -5.83
CA HIS A 260 -3.08 1.04 -4.78
C HIS A 260 -3.71 0.77 -3.39
N CYS A 261 -4.31 -0.40 -3.26
CA CYS A 261 -5.08 -0.77 -2.08
C CYS A 261 -4.21 -1.03 -0.83
N ASP A 262 -4.30 -0.11 0.14
CA ASP A 262 -3.64 -0.19 1.45
C ASP A 262 -4.34 -1.15 2.44
N LEU A 263 -5.29 -1.96 1.97
CA LEU A 263 -6.13 -2.85 2.79
C LEU A 263 -5.32 -3.79 3.70
N PHE A 264 -4.15 -4.26 3.26
CA PHE A 264 -3.29 -5.15 4.04
C PHE A 264 -2.69 -4.46 5.28
N PHE A 265 -2.63 -3.13 5.29
CA PHE A 265 -2.02 -2.34 6.37
C PHE A 265 -3.05 -1.49 7.12
N ALA A 266 -4.33 -1.64 6.80
CA ALA A 266 -5.40 -0.86 7.38
C ALA A 266 -5.77 -1.38 8.78
N ASP A 267 -6.13 -0.47 9.68
CA ASP A 267 -6.79 -0.80 10.94
C ASP A 267 -8.26 -1.18 10.66
N ALA A 268 -8.88 -0.50 9.69
CA ALA A 268 -10.22 -0.82 9.20
C ALA A 268 -10.42 -0.36 7.75
N ALA A 269 -11.44 -0.90 7.10
CA ALA A 269 -11.86 -0.49 5.76
C ALA A 269 -13.26 0.13 5.74
N VAL A 270 -13.46 1.12 4.87
CA VAL A 270 -14.80 1.55 4.45
C VAL A 270 -14.97 1.28 2.97
N PHE A 271 -15.91 0.41 2.64
CA PHE A 271 -16.30 0.15 1.27
C PHE A 271 -17.39 1.13 0.88
N ILE A 272 -17.21 1.77 -0.26
CA ILE A 272 -18.14 2.73 -0.82
C ILE A 272 -18.55 2.32 -2.22
N GLU A 273 -19.76 2.71 -2.57
CA GLU A 273 -20.35 2.37 -3.85
C GLU A 273 -19.79 3.20 -5.01
N GLY A 274 -19.57 4.50 -4.83
CA GLY A 274 -19.12 5.35 -5.92
C GLY A 274 -18.29 6.57 -5.51
N ASN A 275 -18.02 7.39 -6.52
CA ASN A 275 -17.16 8.56 -6.41
C ASN A 275 -17.74 9.68 -5.51
N VAL A 276 -19.07 9.75 -5.35
CA VAL A 276 -19.71 10.77 -4.50
C VAL A 276 -19.37 10.51 -3.04
N GLU A 277 -19.58 9.28 -2.58
CA GLU A 277 -19.22 8.81 -1.24
C GLU A 277 -17.72 9.02 -1.00
N ARG A 278 -16.88 8.75 -2.01
CA ARG A 278 -15.42 8.90 -1.92
C ARG A 278 -15.00 10.32 -1.59
N LEU A 279 -15.70 11.30 -2.18
CA LEU A 279 -15.44 12.72 -1.98
C LEU A 279 -16.03 13.23 -0.66
N LEU A 280 -17.19 12.71 -0.24
CA LEU A 280 -17.94 13.23 0.90
C LEU A 280 -17.62 12.54 2.23
N LEU A 281 -17.24 11.25 2.23
CA LEU A 281 -16.96 10.52 3.46
C LEU A 281 -15.87 11.15 4.33
N PRO A 282 -14.75 11.70 3.80
CA PRO A 282 -13.76 12.37 4.65
C PRO A 282 -14.36 13.51 5.49
N LEU A 283 -15.31 14.27 4.92
CA LEU A 283 -16.02 15.36 5.62
C LEU A 283 -17.01 14.80 6.65
N MET A 284 -17.71 13.71 6.31
CA MET A 284 -18.63 13.06 7.23
C MET A 284 -17.89 12.40 8.41
N ILE A 285 -16.71 11.83 8.17
CA ILE A 285 -15.82 11.30 9.21
C ILE A 285 -15.40 12.41 10.17
N GLU A 286 -14.93 13.54 9.64
CA GLU A 286 -14.55 14.69 10.46
C GLU A 286 -15.66 15.16 11.40
N LYS A 287 -16.90 15.08 10.93
CA LYS A 287 -18.06 15.57 11.66
C LYS A 287 -18.59 14.57 12.68
N GLU A 288 -18.70 13.31 12.30
CA GLU A 288 -19.43 12.30 13.08
C GLU A 288 -18.52 11.41 13.95
N ALA A 289 -17.26 11.25 13.54
CA ALA A 289 -16.30 10.35 14.17
C ALA A 289 -14.85 10.84 13.91
N PRO A 290 -14.47 12.00 14.45
CA PRO A 290 -13.15 12.61 14.19
C PRO A 290 -11.99 11.72 14.64
N GLU A 291 -12.21 10.80 15.58
CA GLU A 291 -11.18 9.85 16.05
C GLU A 291 -10.66 8.95 14.93
N LEU A 292 -11.53 8.61 13.96
CA LEU A 292 -11.17 7.78 12.80
C LEU A 292 -10.08 8.43 11.92
N LYS A 293 -9.87 9.75 11.98
CA LYS A 293 -8.78 10.42 11.26
C LYS A 293 -7.39 10.05 11.79
N SER A 294 -7.32 9.55 13.03
CA SER A 294 -6.08 9.10 13.65
C SER A 294 -5.80 7.61 13.42
N CYS A 295 -6.75 6.88 12.83
CA CYS A 295 -6.62 5.47 12.47
C CYS A 295 -6.16 5.30 11.02
N HIS A 296 -5.51 4.18 10.70
CA HIS A 296 -5.14 3.80 9.33
C HIS A 296 -6.36 3.25 8.59
N LEU A 297 -7.30 4.15 8.26
CA LEU A 297 -8.53 3.80 7.57
C LEU A 297 -8.34 3.78 6.05
N THR A 298 -8.71 2.68 5.40
CA THR A 298 -8.72 2.61 3.92
C THR A 298 -10.14 2.81 3.38
N LEU A 299 -10.33 3.82 2.52
CA LEU A 299 -11.57 4.04 1.78
C LEU A 299 -11.47 3.36 0.40
N LEU A 300 -12.26 2.32 0.16
CA LEU A 300 -12.26 1.57 -1.11
C LEU A 300 -13.54 1.81 -1.90
N GLU A 301 -13.40 2.35 -3.12
CA GLU A 301 -14.48 2.42 -4.11
C GLU A 301 -14.60 1.09 -4.84
N VAL A 302 -15.60 0.29 -4.47
CA VAL A 302 -15.73 -1.09 -4.93
C VAL A 302 -16.79 -1.26 -6.03
N GLY A 303 -17.69 -0.28 -6.17
CA GLY A 303 -18.88 -0.42 -7.00
C GLY A 303 -19.86 -1.44 -6.40
N GLY A 304 -21.16 -1.11 -6.41
CA GLY A 304 -22.20 -1.98 -5.83
C GLY A 304 -22.18 -3.41 -6.40
N ALA A 305 -21.81 -3.55 -7.68
CA ALA A 305 -21.80 -4.84 -8.38
C ALA A 305 -20.74 -5.84 -7.88
N PHE A 306 -19.61 -5.39 -7.31
CA PHE A 306 -18.45 -6.25 -7.10
C PHE A 306 -17.98 -6.37 -5.65
N ALA A 307 -18.54 -5.58 -4.73
CA ALA A 307 -18.14 -5.59 -3.32
C ALA A 307 -18.25 -6.97 -2.65
N HIS A 308 -19.25 -7.79 -3.03
CA HIS A 308 -19.40 -9.15 -2.51
C HIS A 308 -18.17 -10.04 -2.78
N LYS A 309 -17.37 -9.77 -3.82
CA LYS A 309 -16.13 -10.52 -4.10
C LYS A 309 -15.04 -10.30 -3.06
N PHE A 310 -15.12 -9.24 -2.26
CA PHE A 310 -14.19 -8.96 -1.18
C PHE A 310 -14.55 -9.67 0.13
N GLN A 311 -15.78 -10.21 0.25
CA GLN A 311 -16.26 -10.84 1.48
C GLN A 311 -15.29 -11.85 2.06
N ASN A 312 -14.90 -12.83 1.25
CA ASN A 312 -14.02 -13.91 1.69
C ASN A 312 -12.62 -13.39 2.07
N LEU A 313 -12.13 -12.36 1.37
CA LEU A 313 -10.85 -11.77 1.68
C LEU A 313 -10.88 -10.99 3.01
N ILE A 314 -11.92 -10.19 3.23
CA ILE A 314 -12.10 -9.40 4.46
C ILE A 314 -12.26 -10.34 5.66
N GLN A 315 -13.04 -11.40 5.51
CA GLN A 315 -13.18 -12.44 6.52
C GLN A 315 -11.85 -13.16 6.78
N PHE A 316 -11.10 -13.49 5.72
CA PHE A 316 -9.80 -14.12 5.85
C PHE A 316 -8.82 -13.21 6.60
N LEU A 317 -8.71 -11.93 6.22
CA LEU A 317 -7.86 -10.95 6.88
C LEU A 317 -8.33 -10.58 8.28
N GLY A 318 -9.61 -10.83 8.62
CA GLY A 318 -10.16 -10.47 9.92
C GLY A 318 -10.26 -8.95 10.09
N LEU A 319 -10.49 -8.22 8.99
CA LEU A 319 -10.46 -6.76 8.97
C LEU A 319 -11.83 -6.19 9.31
N THR A 320 -11.90 -5.28 10.28
CA THR A 320 -13.12 -4.55 10.61
C THR A 320 -13.52 -3.65 9.43
N THR A 321 -14.75 -3.82 8.93
CA THR A 321 -15.20 -3.18 7.68
C THR A 321 -16.58 -2.57 7.80
N LEU A 322 -16.71 -1.30 7.40
CA LEU A 322 -17.99 -0.63 7.18
C LEU A 322 -18.30 -0.61 5.68
N ILE A 323 -19.49 -1.00 5.28
CA ILE A 323 -19.94 -0.93 3.89
C ILE A 323 -21.01 0.14 3.80
N VAL A 324 -20.77 1.20 3.03
CA VAL A 324 -21.74 2.27 2.74
C VAL A 324 -22.23 2.09 1.31
N THR A 325 -23.53 1.85 1.15
CA THR A 325 -24.11 1.50 -0.15
C THR A 325 -25.56 2.00 -0.26
N ASP A 326 -26.01 2.20 -1.50
CA ASP A 326 -27.36 2.61 -1.83
C ASP A 326 -28.36 1.47 -1.69
N LEU A 327 -29.61 1.82 -1.37
CA LEU A 327 -30.71 0.87 -1.22
C LEU A 327 -31.20 0.35 -2.58
N ASP A 328 -31.08 1.17 -3.62
CA ASP A 328 -31.37 0.82 -5.01
C ASP A 328 -32.73 0.12 -5.25
N SER A 329 -33.79 0.66 -4.64
CA SER A 329 -35.15 0.12 -4.67
C SER A 329 -35.80 0.11 -6.06
N VAL A 330 -36.01 -1.05 -6.66
CA VAL A 330 -36.68 -1.23 -7.95
C VAL A 330 -38.01 -1.97 -7.81
N LEU A 331 -38.95 -1.72 -8.73
CA LEU A 331 -40.12 -2.56 -8.91
C LEU A 331 -39.75 -3.79 -9.75
N PRO A 332 -40.08 -5.01 -9.30
CA PRO A 332 -39.88 -6.21 -10.11
C PRO A 332 -40.62 -6.08 -11.46
N LYS A 333 -39.99 -6.50 -12.55
CA LYS A 333 -40.72 -6.66 -13.82
C LYS A 333 -41.71 -7.81 -13.65
N ALA A 334 -42.98 -7.59 -14.05
CA ALA A 334 -43.91 -8.69 -14.22
C ALA A 334 -43.26 -9.74 -15.14
N GLN A 335 -43.24 -11.01 -14.71
CA GLN A 335 -42.79 -12.08 -15.58
C GLN A 335 -43.59 -12.01 -16.88
N PRO A 336 -42.97 -12.08 -18.07
CA PRO A 336 -43.73 -12.22 -19.29
C PRO A 336 -44.59 -13.47 -19.13
N SER A 337 -45.90 -13.31 -19.28
CA SER A 337 -46.84 -14.41 -19.39
C SER A 337 -46.31 -15.39 -20.42
N THR A 338 -46.16 -16.65 -20.02
CA THR A 338 -45.87 -17.76 -20.92
C THR A 338 -47.04 -17.92 -21.88
N ASP A 339 -47.01 -17.20 -22.99
CA ASP A 339 -47.79 -17.51 -24.18
C ASP A 339 -46.84 -17.45 -25.38
N GLU A 340 -46.50 -18.66 -25.83
CA GLU A 340 -46.11 -19.08 -27.19
C GLU A 340 -45.14 -18.20 -28.00
N THR A 341 -43.95 -18.73 -28.28
CA THR A 341 -43.68 -19.44 -29.54
C THR A 341 -42.32 -20.14 -29.50
N ASP A 342 -42.31 -21.38 -29.99
CA ASP A 342 -41.15 -22.18 -30.34
C ASP A 342 -40.12 -21.42 -31.18
N ASP A 343 -38.84 -21.50 -30.81
CA ASP A 343 -37.77 -21.78 -31.76
C ASP A 343 -36.52 -22.25 -31.01
N ASP A 344 -36.06 -23.44 -31.42
CA ASP A 344 -34.88 -24.15 -30.95
C ASP A 344 -33.58 -23.37 -31.23
N ASP A 345 -32.82 -23.01 -30.19
CA ASP A 345 -31.37 -22.80 -30.31
C ASP A 345 -30.64 -23.17 -28.99
N PRO A 346 -29.97 -24.32 -28.91
CA PRO A 346 -29.38 -24.81 -27.68
C PRO A 346 -27.91 -24.41 -27.56
N GLU A 347 -27.58 -23.11 -27.47
CA GLU A 347 -26.20 -22.70 -27.16
C GLU A 347 -26.03 -21.31 -26.53
N VAL A 348 -26.81 -20.96 -25.49
CA VAL A 348 -26.46 -19.84 -24.57
C VAL A 348 -26.88 -20.17 -23.13
N ALA A 349 -26.25 -21.17 -22.51
CA ALA A 349 -26.31 -21.37 -21.07
C ALA A 349 -25.22 -20.53 -20.38
N THR A 350 -25.62 -19.76 -19.35
CA THR A 350 -24.80 -18.91 -18.43
C THR A 350 -24.48 -17.47 -18.84
N ARG A 351 -25.52 -16.71 -19.20
CA ARG A 351 -25.57 -15.29 -18.82
C ARG A 351 -26.75 -15.07 -17.89
N VAL A 352 -26.48 -14.94 -16.58
CA VAL A 352 -27.46 -14.41 -15.63
C VAL A 352 -27.68 -12.95 -16.03
N SER A 353 -28.67 -12.68 -16.88
CA SER A 353 -29.13 -11.34 -17.15
C SER A 353 -29.93 -10.90 -15.92
N HIS A 354 -29.33 -10.09 -15.05
CA HIS A 354 -30.10 -9.32 -14.08
C HIS A 354 -31.05 -8.42 -14.85
N SER A 355 -32.32 -8.79 -14.91
CA SER A 355 -33.38 -8.01 -15.51
C SER A 355 -33.71 -6.84 -14.57
N SER A 356 -32.85 -5.81 -14.57
CA SER A 356 -32.98 -4.63 -13.71
C SER A 356 -34.41 -4.10 -13.74
N GLY A 357 -35.05 -4.05 -12.57
CA GLY A 357 -36.40 -3.53 -12.38
C GLY A 357 -36.48 -2.03 -12.67
N THR A 358 -37.69 -1.47 -12.67
CA THR A 358 -37.86 -0.02 -12.87
C THR A 358 -37.57 0.70 -11.56
N PRO A 359 -36.72 1.75 -11.53
CA PRO A 359 -36.47 2.51 -10.32
C PRO A 359 -37.76 3.03 -9.67
N CYS A 360 -37.92 2.80 -8.37
CA CYS A 360 -39.05 3.30 -7.59
C CYS A 360 -38.59 3.97 -6.29
N LEU A 361 -39.54 4.63 -5.61
CA LEU A 361 -39.31 5.16 -4.27
C LEU A 361 -39.10 4.02 -3.27
N ALA A 362 -38.23 4.24 -2.28
CA ALA A 362 -37.96 3.26 -1.24
C ALA A 362 -39.22 2.85 -0.43
N GLY A 363 -40.23 3.72 -0.36
CA GLY A 363 -41.50 3.45 0.33
C GLY A 363 -42.56 2.74 -0.53
N THR A 364 -42.28 2.40 -1.79
CA THR A 364 -43.26 1.71 -2.65
C THR A 364 -43.51 0.28 -2.17
N SER A 365 -44.78 -0.15 -2.13
CA SER A 365 -45.14 -1.54 -1.84
C SER A 365 -44.53 -2.49 -2.87
N ASP A 366 -44.05 -3.64 -2.42
CA ASP A 366 -43.39 -4.67 -3.25
C ASP A 366 -42.06 -4.24 -3.90
N ALA A 367 -41.44 -3.14 -3.43
CA ALA A 367 -40.11 -2.75 -3.87
C ALA A 367 -39.06 -3.77 -3.40
N VAL A 368 -38.13 -4.10 -4.30
CA VAL A 368 -36.97 -4.97 -4.03
C VAL A 368 -35.67 -4.18 -4.26
N THR A 369 -34.60 -4.53 -3.57
CA THR A 369 -33.28 -3.95 -3.86
C THR A 369 -32.65 -4.66 -5.06
N ASP A 370 -31.94 -3.90 -5.90
CA ASP A 370 -31.06 -4.45 -6.95
C ASP A 370 -29.59 -4.51 -6.48
N ASN A 371 -29.32 -4.17 -5.22
CA ASN A 371 -27.96 -4.08 -4.68
C ASN A 371 -27.42 -5.47 -4.29
N PRO A 372 -26.36 -5.98 -4.95
CA PRO A 372 -25.84 -7.32 -4.68
C PRO A 372 -25.30 -7.50 -3.25
N ILE A 373 -24.83 -6.45 -2.59
CA ILE A 373 -24.31 -6.52 -1.21
C ILE A 373 -25.44 -6.87 -0.25
N LEU A 374 -26.56 -6.16 -0.37
CA LEU A 374 -27.73 -6.35 0.50
C LEU A 374 -28.36 -7.73 0.27
N ILE A 375 -28.32 -8.22 -0.97
CA ILE A 375 -28.87 -9.52 -1.37
C ILE A 375 -27.98 -10.69 -0.94
N SER A 376 -26.66 -10.60 -1.10
CA SER A 376 -25.75 -11.74 -1.01
C SER A 376 -24.81 -11.76 0.19
N TRP A 377 -24.54 -10.61 0.82
CA TRP A 377 -23.55 -10.51 1.89
C TRP A 377 -24.17 -10.18 3.25
N VAL A 378 -24.71 -8.97 3.42
CA VAL A 378 -25.36 -8.52 4.67
C VAL A 378 -26.39 -7.45 4.31
N PRO A 379 -27.66 -7.56 4.73
CA PRO A 379 -28.26 -8.57 5.64
C PRO A 379 -28.79 -9.84 4.92
N CYS A 380 -28.47 -10.05 3.64
CA CYS A 380 -29.00 -11.13 2.79
C CYS A 380 -30.53 -11.06 2.59
N ARG A 381 -31.04 -9.86 2.27
CA ARG A 381 -32.46 -9.58 2.04
C ARG A 381 -32.67 -8.92 0.68
N THR A 382 -33.79 -9.25 0.04
CA THR A 382 -34.18 -8.71 -1.26
C THR A 382 -35.31 -7.68 -1.15
N SER A 383 -36.24 -7.86 -0.22
CA SER A 383 -37.36 -6.93 -0.03
C SER A 383 -36.91 -5.64 0.66
N VAL A 384 -37.33 -4.48 0.13
CA VAL A 384 -37.06 -3.18 0.75
C VAL A 384 -37.77 -3.05 2.10
N THR A 385 -38.98 -3.61 2.25
CA THR A 385 -39.69 -3.59 3.54
C THR A 385 -38.88 -4.28 4.64
N ASP A 386 -38.26 -5.41 4.31
CA ASP A 386 -37.49 -6.20 5.25
C ASP A 386 -36.14 -5.54 5.54
N LEU A 387 -35.56 -4.84 4.56
CA LEU A 387 -34.36 -4.03 4.73
C LEU A 387 -34.63 -2.83 5.65
N LEU A 388 -35.77 -2.16 5.51
CA LEU A 388 -36.13 -1.04 6.40
C LEU A 388 -36.48 -1.49 7.81
N ALA A 389 -37.05 -2.69 7.96
CA ALA A 389 -37.34 -3.30 9.26
C ALA A 389 -36.11 -3.95 9.92
N ALA A 390 -34.97 -4.06 9.22
CA ALA A 390 -33.80 -4.75 9.72
C ALA A 390 -33.20 -4.05 10.94
N THR A 391 -32.97 -4.84 11.99
CA THR A 391 -32.36 -4.39 13.24
C THR A 391 -30.86 -4.11 13.07
N ASP A 392 -30.26 -3.42 14.05
CA ASP A 392 -28.82 -3.15 14.03
C ASP A 392 -27.96 -4.42 14.10
N GLU A 393 -28.48 -5.50 14.67
CA GLU A 393 -27.80 -6.80 14.74
C GLU A 393 -27.83 -7.52 13.40
N GLU A 394 -28.93 -7.42 12.65
CA GLU A 394 -29.06 -8.04 11.32
C GLU A 394 -28.20 -7.34 10.27
N LYS A 395 -27.84 -6.07 10.50
CA LYS A 395 -26.89 -5.31 9.68
C LYS A 395 -25.42 -5.65 9.98
N LEU A 396 -25.16 -6.56 10.91
CA LEU A 396 -23.82 -6.98 11.32
C LEU A 396 -23.58 -8.43 10.91
N ALA A 397 -22.47 -8.66 10.21
CA ALA A 397 -21.88 -9.99 10.08
C ALA A 397 -20.68 -10.08 11.02
N LYS A 398 -20.84 -10.89 12.07
CA LYS A 398 -19.76 -11.26 12.99
C LYS A 398 -19.26 -12.65 12.64
N SER A 399 -18.03 -12.74 12.17
CA SER A 399 -17.36 -14.02 11.90
C SER A 399 -15.93 -13.98 12.43
N LEU A 400 -14.93 -14.13 11.55
CA LEU A 400 -13.53 -13.81 11.84
C LEU A 400 -13.24 -12.32 11.70
N SER A 401 -14.16 -11.55 11.09
CA SER A 401 -14.15 -10.10 10.96
C SER A 401 -15.46 -9.51 11.47
N TYR A 402 -15.42 -8.21 11.79
CA TYR A 402 -16.60 -7.40 12.09
C TYR A 402 -16.99 -6.59 10.86
N VAL A 403 -18.08 -6.98 10.20
CA VAL A 403 -18.58 -6.26 9.02
C VAL A 403 -19.95 -5.65 9.33
N ARG A 404 -20.13 -4.36 9.05
CA ARG A 404 -21.43 -3.68 9.13
C ARG A 404 -21.80 -3.08 7.79
N VAL A 405 -23.07 -3.21 7.40
CA VAL A 405 -23.61 -2.47 6.25
C VAL A 405 -24.41 -1.25 6.73
N ALA A 406 -24.25 -0.14 6.01
CA ALA A 406 -24.95 1.12 6.20
C ALA A 406 -25.60 1.51 4.87
N TYR A 407 -26.93 1.46 4.85
CA TYR A 407 -27.78 1.85 3.72
C TYR A 407 -28.91 2.75 4.22
N GLN A 408 -29.61 3.40 3.30
CA GLN A 408 -30.66 4.36 3.60
C GLN A 408 -31.77 3.70 4.45
N THR A 409 -32.07 4.34 5.58
CA THR A 409 -33.12 3.94 6.52
C THR A 409 -34.09 5.09 6.69
N SER A 410 -35.28 4.79 7.20
CA SER A 410 -36.30 5.80 7.46
C SER A 410 -35.80 6.83 8.47
N ALA A 411 -35.87 8.10 8.09
CA ALA A 411 -35.38 9.22 8.88
C ALA A 411 -36.43 10.33 8.93
N SER A 412 -36.42 11.09 10.04
CA SER A 412 -37.28 12.26 10.20
C SER A 412 -36.92 13.33 9.17
N THR A 413 -37.91 13.76 8.41
CA THR A 413 -37.81 14.83 7.41
C THR A 413 -38.65 15.99 7.85
N GLU A 414 -38.01 17.14 8.06
CA GLU A 414 -38.67 18.35 8.52
C GLU A 414 -38.85 19.36 7.39
N TRP A 415 -40.09 19.73 7.11
CA TRP A 415 -40.44 20.73 6.12
C TRP A 415 -41.53 21.64 6.67
N GLN A 416 -41.26 22.95 6.74
CA GLN A 416 -42.26 23.97 7.13
C GLN A 416 -42.99 23.67 8.46
N GLY A 417 -42.28 23.07 9.42
CA GLY A 417 -42.85 22.70 10.72
C GLY A 417 -43.64 21.39 10.73
N GLN A 418 -43.74 20.69 9.61
CA GLN A 418 -44.21 19.31 9.54
C GLN A 418 -43.04 18.34 9.58
N SER A 419 -43.26 17.17 10.18
CA SER A 419 -42.26 16.12 10.31
C SER A 419 -42.85 14.80 9.86
N GLU A 420 -42.27 14.19 8.83
CA GLU A 420 -42.67 12.87 8.33
C GLU A 420 -41.46 11.94 8.22
N SER A 421 -41.69 10.64 8.31
CA SER A 421 -40.65 9.63 8.16
C SER A 421 -40.50 9.30 6.67
N THR A 422 -39.39 9.71 6.06
CA THR A 422 -39.11 9.43 4.65
C THR A 422 -37.84 8.59 4.49
N THR A 423 -37.67 7.98 3.32
CA THR A 423 -36.50 7.17 2.98
C THR A 423 -36.06 7.50 1.57
N GLY A 424 -34.77 7.82 1.39
CA GLY A 424 -34.16 8.00 0.08
C GLY A 424 -33.73 6.67 -0.53
N ARG A 425 -33.70 6.60 -1.86
CA ARG A 425 -33.13 5.45 -2.59
C ARG A 425 -31.61 5.49 -2.62
N THR A 426 -31.04 6.68 -2.84
CA THR A 426 -29.60 6.91 -3.00
C THR A 426 -29.06 7.88 -1.94
N LEU A 427 -27.74 8.01 -1.86
CA LEU A 427 -27.08 8.99 -0.99
C LEU A 427 -27.63 10.41 -1.18
N GLU A 428 -27.77 10.87 -2.43
CA GLU A 428 -28.17 12.25 -2.71
C GLU A 428 -29.62 12.52 -2.28
N GLU A 429 -30.50 11.54 -2.46
CA GLU A 429 -31.89 11.64 -1.99
C GLU A 429 -31.96 11.68 -0.47
N ALA A 430 -31.25 10.77 0.22
CA ALA A 430 -31.20 10.74 1.68
C ALA A 430 -30.61 12.05 2.24
N PHE A 431 -29.59 12.58 1.58
CA PHE A 431 -29.00 13.87 1.93
C PHE A 431 -29.99 15.02 1.75
N ALA A 432 -30.70 15.08 0.61
CA ALA A 432 -31.68 16.12 0.32
C ALA A 432 -32.85 16.10 1.32
N LEU A 433 -33.37 14.92 1.65
CA LEU A 433 -34.50 14.76 2.57
C LEU A 433 -34.14 15.16 4.00
N GLN A 434 -32.97 14.76 4.50
CA GLN A 434 -32.54 15.13 5.86
C GLN A 434 -32.05 16.57 5.98
N ASN A 435 -31.76 17.24 4.85
CA ASN A 435 -31.33 18.63 4.79
C ASN A 435 -32.31 19.49 3.99
N LEU A 436 -33.62 19.20 4.08
CA LEU A 436 -34.60 19.74 3.14
C LEU A 436 -34.66 21.27 3.19
N GLN A 437 -34.75 21.87 4.38
CA GLN A 437 -34.79 23.32 4.53
C GLN A 437 -33.56 24.01 3.91
N TRP A 438 -32.37 23.46 4.15
CA TRP A 438 -31.11 24.02 3.68
C TRP A 438 -30.91 23.84 2.18
N THR A 439 -31.19 22.65 1.63
CA THR A 439 -31.02 22.34 0.20
C THR A 439 -32.02 23.08 -0.70
N GLN A 440 -33.15 23.53 -0.14
CA GLN A 440 -34.14 24.32 -0.88
C GLN A 440 -33.89 25.84 -0.84
N ASP A 441 -32.93 26.33 -0.03
CA ASP A 441 -32.55 27.74 0.01
C ASP A 441 -31.94 28.18 -1.33
N ASP A 442 -32.28 29.38 -1.78
CA ASP A 442 -31.74 29.99 -3.00
C ASP A 442 -30.19 30.11 -2.97
N LYS A 443 -29.59 30.25 -1.78
CA LYS A 443 -28.13 30.26 -1.60
C LYS A 443 -27.46 28.95 -1.95
N GLN A 444 -28.20 27.84 -1.90
CA GLN A 444 -27.69 26.49 -2.15
C GLN A 444 -28.11 25.95 -3.53
N ALA A 445 -28.57 26.83 -4.42
CA ALA A 445 -28.98 26.46 -5.78
C ALA A 445 -27.88 25.70 -6.55
N ASP A 446 -26.62 26.00 -6.25
CA ASP A 446 -25.44 25.40 -6.89
C ASP A 446 -25.30 23.89 -6.60
N LEU A 447 -25.85 23.40 -5.47
CA LEU A 447 -25.91 21.97 -5.17
C LEU A 447 -26.81 21.21 -6.16
N GLY A 448 -27.75 21.91 -6.81
CA GLY A 448 -28.66 21.37 -7.81
C GLY A 448 -29.81 20.52 -7.26
N LEU A 449 -29.92 20.35 -5.93
CA LEU A 449 -30.98 19.58 -5.24
C LEU A 449 -32.28 20.37 -5.01
N ARG A 450 -32.30 21.65 -5.38
CA ARG A 450 -33.46 22.52 -5.24
C ARG A 450 -34.56 22.15 -6.22
N VAL A 451 -35.76 21.84 -5.72
CA VAL A 451 -36.96 21.46 -6.47
C VAL A 451 -38.13 22.42 -6.26
N VAL A 452 -38.11 23.24 -5.22
CA VAL A 452 -39.12 24.28 -4.98
C VAL A 452 -38.91 25.45 -5.95
N LYS A 453 -39.96 25.90 -6.64
CA LYS A 453 -39.90 27.07 -7.52
C LYS A 453 -40.33 28.33 -6.76
N ARG A 454 -39.71 29.47 -7.03
CA ARG A 454 -39.92 30.77 -6.34
C ARG A 454 -41.38 31.29 -6.33
N ARG A 455 -42.29 30.70 -7.11
CA ARG A 455 -43.66 31.17 -7.33
C ARG A 455 -44.72 30.07 -7.16
N GLU A 456 -44.33 28.91 -6.66
CA GLU A 456 -45.21 27.77 -6.49
C GLU A 456 -45.67 27.68 -5.04
N ALA A 457 -46.89 27.17 -4.81
CA ALA A 457 -47.31 26.79 -3.46
C ALA A 457 -46.29 25.79 -2.92
N SER A 458 -46.00 25.88 -1.61
CA SER A 458 -45.02 24.99 -1.02
C SER A 458 -45.56 23.55 -1.04
N PRO A 459 -44.87 22.62 -1.73
CA PRO A 459 -45.29 21.22 -1.78
C PRO A 459 -45.21 20.60 -0.38
N ASP A 460 -46.02 19.56 -0.15
CA ASP A 460 -45.92 18.72 1.05
C ASP A 460 -44.68 17.81 1.00
N ILE A 461 -44.42 17.06 2.08
CA ILE A 461 -43.22 16.22 2.18
C ILE A 461 -43.24 15.08 1.15
N SER A 462 -44.40 14.47 0.91
CA SER A 462 -44.56 13.42 -0.10
C SER A 462 -44.25 13.93 -1.52
N GLU A 463 -44.78 15.10 -1.88
CA GLU A 463 -44.54 15.73 -3.17
C GLU A 463 -43.07 16.18 -3.30
N MET A 464 -42.45 16.64 -2.21
CA MET A 464 -41.02 16.93 -2.17
C MET A 464 -40.19 15.69 -2.46
N GLN A 465 -40.50 14.56 -1.84
CA GLN A 465 -39.81 13.29 -2.07
C GLN A 465 -39.91 12.86 -3.55
N ASP A 466 -41.10 12.93 -4.14
CA ASP A 466 -41.33 12.63 -5.56
C ASP A 466 -40.56 13.55 -6.52
N ARG A 467 -40.47 14.83 -6.18
CA ARG A 467 -39.73 15.83 -6.97
C ARG A 467 -38.22 15.59 -6.87
N ILE A 468 -37.71 15.28 -5.68
CA ILE A 468 -36.29 14.96 -5.44
C ILE A 468 -35.91 13.68 -6.19
N PHE A 469 -36.70 12.62 -6.07
CA PHE A 469 -36.49 11.36 -6.80
C PHE A 469 -36.36 11.59 -8.32
N ARG A 470 -37.28 12.37 -8.91
CA ARG A 470 -37.21 12.73 -10.34
C ARG A 470 -36.00 13.58 -10.69
N ARG A 471 -35.58 14.47 -9.78
CA ARG A 471 -34.44 15.37 -9.98
C ARG A 471 -33.12 14.62 -9.96
N VAL A 472 -32.92 13.71 -9.00
CA VAL A 472 -31.68 12.95 -8.79
C VAL A 472 -31.41 12.00 -9.96
N ARG A 473 -32.44 11.51 -10.66
CA ARG A 473 -32.26 10.67 -11.87
C ARG A 473 -31.49 11.35 -13.01
N ASN A 474 -31.59 12.67 -13.16
CA ASN A 474 -30.92 13.44 -14.22
C ASN A 474 -29.91 14.44 -13.62
N PHE A 475 -29.27 14.05 -12.52
CA PHE A 475 -28.45 14.92 -11.69
C PHE A 475 -26.96 14.71 -11.91
N ASP A 476 -26.21 15.80 -11.84
CA ASP A 476 -24.75 15.74 -11.84
C ASP A 476 -24.26 15.48 -10.41
N LYS A 477 -24.17 14.19 -10.08
CA LYS A 477 -23.70 13.65 -8.81
C LYS A 477 -22.29 14.15 -8.45
N THR A 478 -21.41 14.29 -9.44
CA THR A 478 -20.02 14.74 -9.21
C THR A 478 -19.98 16.22 -8.85
N ARG A 479 -20.72 17.06 -9.59
CA ARG A 479 -20.81 18.49 -9.28
C ARG A 479 -21.41 18.76 -7.90
N PHE A 480 -22.40 17.96 -7.52
CA PHE A 480 -22.96 17.99 -6.17
C PHE A 480 -21.91 17.74 -5.09
N ALA A 481 -21.14 16.65 -5.23
CA ALA A 481 -20.09 16.33 -4.27
C ALA A 481 -19.09 17.48 -4.13
N LEU A 482 -18.62 18.02 -5.26
CA LEU A 482 -17.65 19.12 -5.27
C LEU A 482 -18.19 20.40 -4.62
N ASN A 483 -19.45 20.76 -4.87
CA ASN A 483 -20.07 21.94 -4.29
C ASN A 483 -20.39 21.75 -2.80
N LEU A 484 -20.70 20.53 -2.36
CA LEU A 484 -20.90 20.24 -0.95
C LEU A 484 -19.57 20.29 -0.18
N MET A 485 -18.45 19.90 -0.79
CA MET A 485 -17.12 20.01 -0.17
C MET A 485 -16.71 21.46 0.12
N THR A 486 -17.24 22.44 -0.61
CA THR A 486 -16.95 23.86 -0.39
C THR A 486 -17.95 24.54 0.54
N ALA A 487 -19.06 23.87 0.86
CA ALA A 487 -20.07 24.36 1.77
C ALA A 487 -19.60 24.27 3.23
N ASP A 488 -20.14 25.13 4.09
CA ASP A 488 -19.89 25.08 5.52
C ASP A 488 -20.43 23.76 6.11
N MET A 489 -19.52 22.98 6.73
CA MET A 489 -19.84 21.68 7.34
C MET A 489 -20.86 21.79 8.48
N SER A 490 -20.98 22.95 9.12
CA SER A 490 -21.95 23.19 10.18
C SER A 490 -23.38 23.43 9.66
N ALA A 491 -23.53 23.74 8.37
CA ALA A 491 -24.79 24.18 7.77
C ALA A 491 -25.69 23.03 7.30
N TRP A 492 -25.16 21.81 7.20
CA TRP A 492 -25.91 20.60 6.81
C TRP A 492 -25.77 19.53 7.90
N VAL A 493 -26.40 18.38 7.73
CA VAL A 493 -26.38 17.22 8.64
C VAL A 493 -26.05 15.97 7.82
N THR A 494 -25.20 15.11 8.38
CA THR A 494 -24.81 13.86 7.74
C THR A 494 -26.02 12.91 7.69
N PRO A 495 -26.27 12.20 6.58
CA PRO A 495 -27.31 11.19 6.53
C PRO A 495 -27.18 10.20 7.69
N THR A 496 -28.28 10.02 8.43
CA THR A 496 -28.31 9.29 9.72
C THR A 496 -27.66 7.91 9.64
N TYR A 497 -27.91 7.16 8.55
CA TYR A 497 -27.36 5.82 8.38
C TYR A 497 -25.82 5.79 8.27
N ILE A 498 -25.22 6.82 7.64
CA ILE A 498 -23.76 6.97 7.57
C ILE A 498 -23.22 7.36 8.94
N ALA A 499 -23.85 8.33 9.60
CA ALA A 499 -23.42 8.77 10.94
C ALA A 499 -23.42 7.60 11.94
N VAL A 500 -24.46 6.77 11.93
CA VAL A 500 -24.53 5.55 12.76
C VAL A 500 -23.43 4.56 12.37
N GLY A 501 -23.20 4.33 11.08
CA GLY A 501 -22.14 3.44 10.59
C GLY A 501 -20.73 3.90 11.01
N LEU A 502 -20.44 5.19 10.88
CA LEU A 502 -19.14 5.77 11.25
C LEU A 502 -18.91 5.72 12.76
N ARG A 503 -19.93 6.03 13.57
CA ARG A 503 -19.83 5.91 15.04
C ARG A 503 -19.67 4.46 15.50
N TRP A 504 -20.35 3.52 14.83
CA TRP A 504 -20.11 2.11 15.06
C TRP A 504 -18.65 1.75 14.78
N LEU A 505 -18.10 2.16 13.65
CA LEU A 505 -16.72 1.87 13.27
C LEU A 505 -15.72 2.46 14.29
N SER A 506 -15.94 3.71 14.69
CA SER A 506 -15.18 4.38 15.76
C SER A 506 -15.27 3.60 17.08
N SER A 507 -16.44 3.10 17.45
CA SER A 507 -16.60 2.30 18.67
C SER A 507 -15.84 0.96 18.63
N GLN A 508 -15.76 0.31 17.46
CA GLN A 508 -15.04 -0.97 17.32
C GLN A 508 -13.54 -0.76 17.44
N LEU A 509 -12.99 0.24 16.74
CA LEU A 509 -11.58 0.60 16.83
C LEU A 509 -11.21 1.18 18.20
N GLY A 510 -12.10 1.97 18.79
CA GLY A 510 -11.92 2.50 20.15
C GLY A 510 -11.94 1.40 21.21
N ALA A 511 -12.76 0.35 21.06
CA ALA A 511 -12.73 -0.82 21.92
C ALA A 511 -11.40 -1.59 21.78
N GLU A 512 -10.88 -1.75 20.56
CA GLU A 512 -9.56 -2.34 20.31
C GLU A 512 -8.43 -1.49 20.95
N VAL A 513 -8.52 -0.15 20.89
CA VAL A 513 -7.51 0.76 21.48
C VAL A 513 -7.61 0.83 23.01
N ILE A 514 -8.81 0.79 23.59
CA ILE A 514 -9.01 0.81 25.05
C ILE A 514 -8.65 -0.54 25.66
N GLU A 515 -8.87 -1.67 24.99
CA GLU A 515 -8.30 -2.96 25.40
C GLU A 515 -6.76 -2.89 25.44
N VAL A 516 -6.12 -2.24 24.45
CA VAL A 516 -4.67 -2.01 24.43
C VAL A 516 -4.17 -1.08 25.54
N ALA A 517 -4.93 -0.04 25.91
CA ALA A 517 -4.54 0.96 26.90
C ALA A 517 -4.89 0.60 28.36
N SER A 518 -5.90 -0.24 28.59
CA SER A 518 -6.44 -0.54 29.92
C SER A 518 -5.66 -1.59 30.72
N ASN A 519 -4.54 -2.11 30.20
CA ASN A 519 -3.72 -3.09 30.90
C ASN A 519 -2.28 -2.60 31.24
N PRO A 520 -2.09 -1.54 32.05
CA PRO A 520 -0.78 -1.19 32.57
C PRO A 520 -0.54 -1.94 33.89
N LYS A 521 -0.13 -3.21 33.82
CA LYS A 521 0.45 -3.89 34.98
C LYS A 521 1.62 -4.77 34.59
N VAL A 522 2.82 -4.25 34.86
CA VAL A 522 3.96 -4.82 35.62
C VAL A 522 5.12 -3.87 35.28
N GLY A 523 5.85 -3.22 36.18
CA GLY A 523 6.09 -3.43 37.60
C GLY A 523 7.52 -2.93 37.81
N THR A 524 7.66 -1.68 38.27
CA THR A 524 8.88 -1.24 38.94
C THR A 524 8.88 -1.91 40.30
N ASP A 525 9.70 -2.94 40.48
CA ASP A 525 10.34 -3.25 41.76
C ASP A 525 11.40 -4.35 41.60
N VAL A 526 12.63 -3.96 41.99
CA VAL A 526 13.89 -4.70 42.23
C VAL A 526 14.75 -5.10 41.03
#